data_AF-A0A2Z3GTW4-F1
#
_entry.id   AF-A0A2Z3GTW4-F1
#
_cell.length_a   1.000
_cell.length_b   1.000
_cell.length_c   1.000
_cell.angle_alpha   90.00
_cell.angle_beta   90.00
_cell.angle_gamma   90.00
#
_symmetry.space_group_name_H-M   'P 1'
#
loop_
_entity.id
_entity.type
_entity.pdbx_description
1 polymer ?
#
loop_
_entity_poly.entity_id
_entity_poly.type
_entity_poly.pdbx_seq_one_letter_code
_entity_poly.pdbx_strand_id
1 'polypeptide(L)'
;MTQDEKEKVEDVVFLINAIANEVEHYVQSAKLAAQKRGIFKGDRALEPDETLSQGALMYVVIRVVSFIEEWDRQIGELIKDGIETARFQKLKRVTKPVIKEVRKFTGLVPMRNILAHNARIQSQGYKNAYRGGYLSSLYVPARLPDYLLISDCLKICKEMLNKAFPEFIVLSSDFIKANTVVNLPNSITEAEQVELVAALIQKVKDNVASYVAEQPKETLS
;
A
#
# COMPACT_ATOMS: atom_id res chain seq x y z
N MET A 1 2.16 -26.97 16.11
CA MET A 1 2.68 -25.64 16.41
C MET A 1 2.87 -25.51 17.91
N THR A 2 4.08 -25.16 18.36
CA THR A 2 4.41 -24.85 19.77
C THR A 2 3.84 -23.48 20.16
N GLN A 3 3.92 -23.12 21.45
CA GLN A 3 3.49 -21.80 21.92
C GLN A 3 4.35 -20.67 21.33
N ASP A 4 5.67 -20.85 21.31
CA ASP A 4 6.63 -19.90 20.69
C ASP A 4 6.35 -19.71 19.18
N GLU A 5 6.04 -20.79 18.47
CA GLU A 5 5.70 -20.71 17.05
C GLU A 5 4.38 -19.96 16.80
N LYS A 6 3.40 -20.12 17.70
CA LYS A 6 2.13 -19.37 17.62
C LYS A 6 2.34 -17.87 17.82
N GLU A 7 3.14 -17.50 18.82
CA GLU A 7 3.46 -16.09 19.13
C GLU A 7 4.16 -15.42 17.94
N LYS A 8 5.10 -16.11 17.27
CA LYS A 8 5.74 -15.57 16.05
C LYS A 8 4.75 -15.32 14.91
N VAL A 9 3.80 -16.24 14.70
CA VAL A 9 2.78 -16.05 13.66
C VAL A 9 1.85 -14.90 14.04
N GLU A 10 1.45 -14.81 15.30
CA GLU A 10 0.62 -13.73 15.84
C GLU A 10 1.28 -12.36 15.65
N ASP A 11 2.56 -12.21 16.00
CA ASP A 11 3.33 -10.98 15.83
C ASP A 11 3.39 -10.52 14.38
N VAL A 12 3.64 -11.46 13.45
CA VAL A 12 3.67 -11.17 12.01
C VAL A 12 2.30 -10.74 11.50
N VAL A 13 1.24 -11.45 11.91
CA VAL A 13 -0.14 -11.11 11.54
C VAL A 13 -0.52 -9.73 12.08
N PHE A 14 -0.20 -9.44 13.34
CA PHE A 14 -0.43 -8.15 13.97
C PHE A 14 0.29 -7.02 13.24
N LEU A 15 1.59 -7.18 12.97
CA LEU A 15 2.41 -6.14 12.34
C LEU A 15 1.95 -5.83 10.91
N ILE A 16 1.69 -6.85 10.10
CA ILE A 16 1.19 -6.68 8.73
C ILE A 16 -0.17 -5.99 8.74
N ASN A 17 -1.09 -6.40 9.62
CA ASN A 17 -2.40 -5.78 9.78
C ASN A 17 -2.28 -4.30 10.19
N ALA A 18 -1.42 -4.00 11.18
CA ALA A 18 -1.20 -2.65 11.67
C ALA A 18 -0.69 -1.71 10.56
N ILE A 19 0.32 -2.14 9.78
CA ILE A 19 0.87 -1.34 8.69
C ILE A 19 -0.19 -1.11 7.59
N ALA A 20 -0.92 -2.15 7.18
CA ALA A 20 -1.95 -2.03 6.15
C ALA A 20 -3.09 -1.09 6.56
N ASN A 21 -3.55 -1.19 7.81
CA ASN A 21 -4.59 -0.32 8.36
C ASN A 21 -4.14 1.14 8.41
N GLU A 22 -2.88 1.39 8.77
CA GLU A 22 -2.33 2.73 8.82
C GLU A 22 -2.23 3.36 7.43
N VAL A 23 -1.75 2.60 6.44
CA VAL A 23 -1.75 3.06 5.04
C VAL A 23 -3.17 3.39 4.57
N GLU A 24 -4.13 2.50 4.83
CA GLU A 24 -5.54 2.72 4.49
C GLU A 24 -6.06 4.01 5.14
N HIS A 25 -5.77 4.24 6.42
CA HIS A 25 -6.19 5.45 7.14
C HIS A 25 -5.66 6.74 6.52
N TYR A 26 -4.36 6.82 6.22
CA TYR A 26 -3.76 8.03 5.64
C TYR A 26 -4.29 8.29 4.23
N VAL A 27 -4.44 7.25 3.40
CA VAL A 27 -4.93 7.39 2.03
C VAL A 27 -6.41 7.77 2.01
N GLN A 28 -7.25 7.18 2.86
CA GLN A 28 -8.66 7.59 2.97
C GLN A 28 -8.80 9.02 3.51
N SER A 29 -7.96 9.43 4.46
CA SER A 29 -7.96 10.80 4.96
C SER A 29 -7.60 11.81 3.86
N ALA A 30 -6.60 11.49 3.04
CA ALA A 30 -6.24 12.31 1.87
C ALA A 30 -7.39 12.35 0.84
N LYS A 31 -8.05 11.23 0.58
CA LYS A 31 -9.22 11.15 -0.30
C LYS A 31 -10.37 12.03 0.19
N LEU A 32 -10.72 11.94 1.47
CA LEU A 32 -11.79 12.75 2.07
C LEU A 32 -11.44 14.25 2.03
N ALA A 33 -10.18 14.61 2.27
CA ALA A 33 -9.72 15.99 2.16
C ALA A 33 -9.87 16.52 0.71
N ALA A 34 -9.46 15.73 -0.29
CA ALA A 34 -9.61 16.07 -1.70
C ALA A 34 -11.09 16.21 -2.11
N GLN A 35 -11.97 15.32 -1.60
CA GLN A 35 -13.41 15.38 -1.86
C GLN A 35 -14.05 16.65 -1.28
N LYS A 36 -13.73 17.00 -0.02
CA LYS A 36 -14.25 18.22 0.63
C LYS A 36 -13.87 19.50 -0.11
N ARG A 37 -12.76 19.48 -0.85
CA ARG A 37 -12.26 20.61 -1.64
C ARG A 37 -12.79 20.64 -3.06
N GLY A 38 -13.57 19.65 -3.49
CA GLY A 38 -14.06 19.54 -4.87
C GLY A 38 -12.97 19.21 -5.90
N ILE A 39 -11.81 18.71 -5.45
CA ILE A 39 -10.63 18.40 -6.30
C ILE A 39 -10.78 17.03 -7.00
N PHE A 40 -11.90 16.35 -6.80
CA PHE A 40 -12.21 15.07 -7.46
C PHE A 40 -12.64 15.25 -8.93
N LYS A 41 -11.78 15.85 -9.75
CA LYS A 41 -11.86 15.82 -11.22
C LYS A 41 -10.51 15.42 -11.82
N GLY A 42 -10.41 14.14 -12.15
CA GLY A 42 -9.61 13.62 -13.27
C GLY A 42 -8.10 13.65 -13.12
N ASP A 43 -7.46 14.82 -13.17
CA ASP A 43 -6.12 14.90 -13.76
C ASP A 43 -5.12 15.79 -13.04
N ARG A 44 -5.50 16.45 -11.95
CA ARG A 44 -4.56 17.34 -11.25
C ARG A 44 -3.67 16.55 -10.30
N ALA A 45 -2.36 16.66 -10.52
CA ALA A 45 -1.38 16.41 -9.47
C ALA A 45 -1.77 17.22 -8.22
N LEU A 46 -1.53 16.69 -7.02
CA LEU A 46 -1.71 17.44 -5.79
C LEU A 46 -0.92 18.76 -5.93
N GLU A 47 -1.59 19.90 -5.81
CA GLU A 47 -0.92 21.19 -6.02
C GLU A 47 0.09 21.43 -4.88
N PRO A 48 1.19 22.17 -5.13
CA PRO A 48 2.29 22.34 -4.17
C PRO A 48 1.89 22.93 -2.80
N ASP A 49 0.75 23.61 -2.73
CA ASP A 49 0.12 24.18 -1.53
C ASP A 49 -0.59 23.13 -0.65
N GLU A 50 -0.64 21.87 -1.07
CA GLU A 50 -1.17 20.74 -0.28
C GLU A 50 -0.12 20.07 0.61
N THR A 51 0.81 20.86 1.17
CA THR A 51 2.04 20.41 1.86
C THR A 51 1.80 19.41 3.00
N LEU A 52 0.67 19.53 3.72
CA LEU A 52 0.25 18.56 4.76
C LEU A 52 -0.20 17.21 4.18
N SER A 53 -0.91 17.24 3.04
CA SER A 53 -1.33 16.02 2.33
C SER A 53 -0.12 15.35 1.67
N GLN A 54 0.82 16.14 1.15
CA GLN A 54 2.10 15.63 0.65
C GLN A 54 2.91 14.96 1.76
N GLY A 55 3.02 15.56 2.95
CA GLY A 55 3.71 14.94 4.09
C GLY A 55 3.11 13.60 4.52
N ALA A 56 1.78 13.54 4.65
CA ALA A 56 1.07 12.30 4.98
C ALA A 56 1.25 11.21 3.90
N LEU A 57 1.22 11.58 2.61
CA LEU A 57 1.41 10.65 1.51
C LEU A 57 2.88 10.22 1.35
N MET A 58 3.85 11.06 1.73
CA MET A 58 5.25 10.64 1.85
C MET A 58 5.44 9.63 2.98
N TYR A 59 4.73 9.80 4.10
CA TYR A 59 4.71 8.79 5.17
C TYR A 59 4.10 7.46 4.69
N VAL A 60 3.08 7.49 3.82
CA VAL A 60 2.56 6.27 3.18
C VAL A 60 3.66 5.51 2.42
N VAL A 61 4.55 6.20 1.70
CA VAL A 61 5.69 5.53 1.01
C VAL A 61 6.56 4.76 2.01
N ILE A 62 6.86 5.34 3.17
CA ILE A 62 7.64 4.68 4.22
C ILE A 62 6.94 3.40 4.67
N ARG A 63 5.64 3.49 4.98
CA ARG A 63 4.85 2.35 5.48
C ARG A 63 4.67 1.26 4.44
N VAL A 64 4.50 1.62 3.17
CA VAL A 64 4.40 0.65 2.07
C VAL A 64 5.69 -0.13 1.90
N VAL A 65 6.86 0.52 2.00
CA VAL A 65 8.13 -0.21 1.96
C VAL A 65 8.27 -1.14 3.17
N SER A 66 7.94 -0.65 4.38
CA SER A 66 7.94 -1.50 5.58
C SER A 66 7.02 -2.71 5.42
N PHE A 67 5.83 -2.54 4.83
CA PHE A 67 4.91 -3.63 4.53
C PHE A 67 5.55 -4.68 3.63
N ILE A 68 6.19 -4.27 2.53
CA ILE A 68 6.80 -5.21 1.57
C ILE A 68 7.96 -5.96 2.22
N GLU A 69 8.82 -5.27 2.96
CA GLU A 69 9.95 -5.89 3.66
C GLU A 69 9.47 -6.91 4.68
N GLU A 70 8.45 -6.55 5.45
CA GLU A 70 7.82 -7.43 6.43
C GLU A 70 7.19 -8.66 5.78
N TRP A 71 6.43 -8.43 4.70
CA TRP A 71 5.77 -9.47 3.92
C TRP A 71 6.76 -10.45 3.27
N ASP A 72 7.92 -9.97 2.80
CA ASP A 72 8.91 -10.84 2.18
C ASP A 72 9.79 -11.55 3.20
N ARG A 73 10.28 -10.80 4.20
CA ARG A 73 11.27 -11.27 5.17
C ARG A 73 10.63 -12.15 6.22
N GLN A 74 9.66 -11.66 7.00
CA GLN A 74 9.16 -12.41 8.15
C GLN A 74 8.32 -13.61 7.72
N ILE A 75 7.47 -13.49 6.70
CA ILE A 75 6.81 -14.67 6.10
C ILE A 75 7.85 -15.64 5.52
N GLY A 76 8.94 -15.12 4.93
CA GLY A 76 10.03 -15.95 4.41
C GLY A 76 10.77 -16.72 5.50
N GLU A 77 11.00 -16.09 6.66
CA GLU A 77 11.62 -16.69 7.85
C GLU A 77 10.72 -17.77 8.45
N LEU A 78 9.43 -17.49 8.66
CA LEU A 78 8.45 -18.48 9.14
C LEU A 78 8.40 -19.73 8.23
N ILE A 79 8.44 -19.53 6.91
CA ILE A 79 8.50 -20.64 5.94
C ILE A 79 9.78 -21.47 6.11
N LYS A 80 10.95 -20.82 6.29
CA LYS A 80 12.24 -21.50 6.46
C LYS A 80 12.30 -22.29 7.76
N ASP A 81 11.70 -21.76 8.82
CA ASP A 81 11.64 -22.40 10.13
C ASP A 81 10.61 -23.55 10.19
N GLY A 82 9.89 -23.80 9.09
CA GLY A 82 8.89 -24.88 9.00
C GLY A 82 7.54 -24.52 9.63
N ILE A 83 7.33 -23.25 10.01
CA ILE A 83 6.13 -22.78 10.69
C ILE A 83 5.05 -22.46 9.67
N GLU A 84 3.92 -23.20 9.72
CA GLU A 84 2.74 -22.98 8.88
C GLU A 84 3.07 -22.85 7.37
N THR A 85 4.14 -23.52 6.92
CA THR A 85 4.76 -23.34 5.59
C THR A 85 3.75 -23.42 4.45
N ALA A 86 2.85 -24.41 4.47
CA ALA A 86 1.86 -24.61 3.41
C ALA A 86 0.88 -23.43 3.29
N ARG A 87 0.40 -22.89 4.42
CA ARG A 87 -0.52 -21.73 4.45
C ARG A 87 0.19 -20.49 3.95
N PHE A 88 1.41 -20.22 4.42
CA PHE A 88 2.18 -19.06 3.97
C PHE A 88 2.59 -19.14 2.50
N GLN A 89 2.96 -20.31 2.00
CA GLN A 89 3.25 -20.49 0.56
C GLN A 89 2.00 -20.27 -0.31
N LYS A 90 0.83 -20.76 0.13
CA LYS A 90 -0.45 -20.49 -0.53
C LYS A 90 -0.76 -18.99 -0.52
N LEU A 91 -0.61 -18.33 0.63
CA LEU A 91 -0.79 -16.89 0.79
C LEU A 91 0.07 -16.10 -0.18
N LYS A 92 1.40 -16.33 -0.19
CA LYS A 92 2.32 -15.65 -1.12
C LYS A 92 1.97 -15.89 -2.58
N ARG A 93 1.44 -17.07 -2.93
CA ARG A 93 1.02 -17.38 -4.30
C ARG A 93 -0.20 -16.57 -4.71
N VAL A 94 -1.22 -16.51 -3.85
CA VAL A 94 -2.49 -15.80 -4.13
C VAL A 94 -2.27 -14.29 -4.15
N THR A 95 -1.44 -13.73 -3.26
CA THR A 95 -1.18 -12.29 -3.20
C THR A 95 -0.08 -11.81 -4.14
N LYS A 96 0.61 -12.72 -4.84
CA LYS A 96 1.68 -12.37 -5.78
C LYS A 96 1.27 -11.30 -6.82
N PRO A 97 0.08 -11.36 -7.45
CA PRO A 97 -0.31 -10.37 -8.44
C PRO A 97 -0.42 -8.96 -7.85
N VAL A 98 -1.04 -8.82 -6.68
CA VAL A 98 -1.23 -7.51 -6.03
C VAL A 98 0.08 -6.93 -5.51
N ILE A 99 0.97 -7.75 -4.95
CA ILE A 99 2.31 -7.32 -4.55
C ILE A 99 3.12 -6.87 -5.78
N LYS A 100 2.94 -7.53 -6.94
CA LYS A 100 3.61 -7.13 -8.18
C LYS A 100 3.17 -5.74 -8.64
N GLU A 101 1.91 -5.36 -8.46
CA GLU A 101 1.42 -4.02 -8.78
C GLU A 101 2.10 -2.95 -7.92
N VAL A 102 2.22 -3.16 -6.61
CA VAL A 102 2.95 -2.23 -5.73
C VAL A 102 4.43 -2.14 -6.13
N ARG A 103 5.05 -3.26 -6.51
CA ARG A 103 6.45 -3.31 -6.94
C ARG A 103 6.72 -2.67 -8.30
N LYS A 104 5.70 -2.25 -9.06
CA LYS A 104 5.91 -1.44 -10.25
C LYS A 104 6.59 -0.12 -9.91
N PHE A 105 6.33 0.44 -8.72
CA PHE A 105 6.97 1.65 -8.21
C PHE A 105 8.40 1.36 -7.73
N THR A 106 9.34 1.27 -8.67
CA THR A 106 10.75 0.94 -8.41
C THR A 106 11.48 1.96 -7.54
N GLY A 107 10.96 3.20 -7.44
CA GLY A 107 11.52 4.27 -6.65
C GLY A 107 11.15 4.24 -5.16
N LEU A 108 10.28 3.33 -4.70
CA LEU A 108 9.79 3.33 -3.31
C LEU A 108 10.91 3.22 -2.26
N VAL A 109 11.84 2.27 -2.45
CA VAL A 109 12.96 2.05 -1.51
C VAL A 109 13.95 3.21 -1.50
N PRO A 110 14.46 3.70 -2.66
CA PRO A 110 15.26 4.91 -2.71
C PRO A 110 14.56 6.11 -2.05
N MET A 111 13.27 6.30 -2.33
CA MET A 111 12.49 7.40 -1.77
C MET A 111 12.35 7.30 -0.25
N ARG A 112 12.02 6.13 0.30
CA ARG A 112 12.01 5.91 1.76
C ARG A 112 13.37 6.26 2.37
N ASN A 113 14.47 5.83 1.77
CA ASN A 113 15.80 6.10 2.31
C ASN A 113 16.06 7.62 2.35
N ILE A 114 15.69 8.36 1.30
CA ILE A 114 15.78 9.81 1.28
C ILE A 114 14.91 10.44 2.39
N LEU A 115 13.65 10.01 2.51
CA LEU A 115 12.73 10.50 3.53
C LEU A 115 13.26 10.24 4.97
N ALA A 116 13.78 9.04 5.22
CA ALA A 116 14.32 8.64 6.52
C ALA A 116 15.66 9.33 6.85
N HIS A 117 16.49 9.59 5.84
CA HIS A 117 17.77 10.28 6.01
C HIS A 117 17.65 11.80 6.02
N ASN A 118 16.60 12.39 5.44
CA ASN A 118 16.30 13.82 5.57
C ASN A 118 16.08 14.26 7.03
N ALA A 119 15.57 13.37 7.88
CA ALA A 119 15.51 13.59 9.32
C ALA A 119 16.92 13.74 9.97
N ARG A 120 17.96 13.18 9.34
CA ARG A 120 19.36 13.23 9.80
C ARG A 120 20.17 14.41 9.20
N ILE A 121 19.70 15.03 8.12
CA ILE A 121 20.40 16.14 7.42
C ILE A 121 20.44 17.45 8.25
N GLN A 122 19.80 17.49 9.43
CA GLN A 122 19.98 18.59 10.37
C GLN A 122 21.46 18.79 10.80
N SER A 123 22.32 17.76 10.73
CA SER A 123 23.73 17.85 11.12
C SER A 123 24.71 18.30 10.01
N GLN A 124 24.27 18.46 8.75
CA GLN A 124 25.18 18.72 7.60
C GLN A 124 24.78 19.92 6.72
N GLY A 125 24.18 20.97 7.31
CA GLY A 125 24.09 22.27 6.64
C GLY A 125 23.09 22.36 5.49
N TYR A 126 21.86 21.87 5.69
CA TYR A 126 20.66 22.20 4.90
C TYR A 126 20.78 22.09 3.37
N LYS A 127 21.49 21.07 2.85
CA LYS A 127 21.26 20.66 1.45
C LYS A 127 19.94 19.90 1.39
N ASN A 128 18.88 20.63 1.09
CA ASN A 128 17.52 20.12 0.91
C ASN A 128 17.57 18.95 -0.09
N ALA A 129 17.48 17.69 0.36
CA ALA A 129 17.58 16.53 -0.54
C ALA A 129 16.43 16.48 -1.57
N TYR A 130 15.43 17.36 -1.39
CA TYR A 130 14.35 17.63 -2.32
C TYR A 130 14.75 18.44 -3.57
N ARG A 131 15.99 18.97 -3.63
CA ARG A 131 16.49 19.72 -4.79
C ARG A 131 17.44 18.88 -5.64
N GLY A 132 16.93 18.29 -6.73
CA GLY A 132 17.75 17.68 -7.78
C GLY A 132 16.94 16.78 -8.72
N GLY A 133 17.39 16.64 -9.96
CA GLY A 133 16.76 15.80 -11.00
C GLY A 133 16.72 14.30 -10.68
N TYR A 134 17.39 13.87 -9.61
CA TYR A 134 17.38 12.49 -9.11
C TYR A 134 16.05 12.08 -8.49
N LEU A 135 15.33 12.99 -7.82
CA LEU A 135 14.01 12.65 -7.28
C LEU A 135 12.96 12.53 -8.38
N SER A 136 13.05 13.38 -9.40
CA SER A 136 12.16 13.34 -10.56
C SER A 136 12.36 12.10 -11.43
N SER A 137 13.47 11.37 -11.28
CA SER A 137 13.70 10.11 -11.98
C SER A 137 13.26 8.87 -11.19
N LEU A 138 12.86 9.03 -9.92
CA LEU A 138 12.30 7.93 -9.14
C LEU A 138 10.86 7.67 -9.55
N TYR A 139 10.59 6.44 -9.97
CA TYR A 139 9.22 6.02 -10.24
C TYR A 139 8.50 5.66 -8.94
N VAL A 140 7.83 6.66 -8.35
CA VAL A 140 7.08 6.59 -7.09
C VAL A 140 5.64 7.06 -7.29
N PRO A 141 4.72 6.73 -6.37
CA PRO A 141 3.37 7.29 -6.37
C PRO A 141 3.44 8.81 -6.36
N ALA A 142 2.79 9.46 -7.32
CA ALA A 142 2.82 10.91 -7.49
C ALA A 142 1.46 11.54 -7.25
N ARG A 143 0.38 10.78 -7.45
CA ARG A 143 -1.00 11.27 -7.37
C ARG A 143 -1.84 10.40 -6.46
N LEU A 144 -2.90 10.97 -5.90
CA LEU A 144 -3.83 10.25 -5.02
C LEU A 144 -4.33 8.90 -5.60
N PRO A 145 -4.64 8.75 -6.91
CA PRO A 145 -4.98 7.45 -7.48
C PRO A 145 -3.91 6.37 -7.31
N ASP A 146 -2.62 6.72 -7.39
CA ASP A 146 -1.51 5.78 -7.18
C ASP A 146 -1.51 5.26 -5.73
N TYR A 147 -1.74 6.16 -4.78
CA TYR A 147 -1.84 5.82 -3.37
C TYR A 147 -3.08 5.00 -3.04
N LEU A 148 -4.22 5.27 -3.71
CA LEU A 148 -5.43 4.46 -3.60
C LEU A 148 -5.20 3.04 -4.12
N LEU A 149 -4.56 2.89 -5.29
CA LEU A 149 -4.18 1.59 -5.84
C LEU A 149 -3.31 0.80 -4.87
N ILE A 150 -2.29 1.44 -4.29
CA ILE A 150 -1.41 0.80 -3.31
C ILE A 150 -2.20 0.38 -2.06
N SER A 151 -3.01 1.28 -1.51
CA SER A 151 -3.85 0.99 -0.35
C SER A 151 -4.74 -0.23 -0.59
N ASP A 152 -5.36 -0.33 -1.76
CA ASP A 152 -6.22 -1.47 -2.12
C ASP A 152 -5.41 -2.77 -2.25
N CYS A 153 -4.20 -2.72 -2.82
CA CYS A 153 -3.32 -3.89 -2.90
C CYS A 153 -2.93 -4.41 -1.51
N LEU A 154 -2.57 -3.51 -0.59
CA LEU A 154 -2.21 -3.86 0.78
C LEU A 154 -3.40 -4.41 1.56
N LYS A 155 -4.59 -3.83 1.35
CA LYS A 155 -5.85 -4.33 1.91
C LYS A 155 -6.17 -5.76 1.45
N ILE A 156 -5.98 -6.08 0.17
CA ILE A 156 -6.16 -7.45 -0.32
C ILE A 156 -5.18 -8.39 0.38
N CYS A 157 -3.91 -7.99 0.53
CA CYS A 157 -2.93 -8.81 1.25
C CYS A 157 -3.34 -9.06 2.71
N LYS A 158 -3.79 -8.00 3.40
CA LYS A 158 -4.34 -8.04 4.76
C LYS A 158 -5.52 -9.01 4.87
N GLU A 159 -6.49 -8.91 3.99
CA GLU A 159 -7.67 -9.77 3.99
C GLU A 159 -7.32 -11.23 3.72
N MET A 160 -6.42 -11.50 2.78
CA MET A 160 -5.96 -12.87 2.51
C MET A 160 -5.18 -13.46 3.69
N LEU A 161 -4.38 -12.65 4.38
CA LEU A 161 -3.67 -13.05 5.59
C LEU A 161 -4.67 -13.40 6.71
N ASN A 162 -5.65 -12.54 6.96
CA ASN A 162 -6.67 -12.76 8.00
C ASN A 162 -7.54 -13.99 7.70
N LYS A 163 -7.86 -14.26 6.44
CA LYS A 163 -8.53 -15.51 6.05
C LYS A 163 -7.65 -16.73 6.24
N ALA A 164 -6.35 -16.58 5.98
CA ALA A 164 -5.41 -17.66 6.16
C ALA A 164 -5.18 -17.96 7.64
N PHE A 165 -5.29 -16.98 8.54
CA PHE A 165 -4.98 -17.04 9.97
C PHE A 165 -6.05 -16.36 10.85
N PRO A 166 -7.31 -16.82 10.81
CA PRO A 166 -8.40 -16.20 11.58
C PRO A 166 -8.18 -16.24 13.09
N GLU A 167 -7.45 -17.24 13.58
CA GLU A 167 -7.14 -17.43 15.00
C GLU A 167 -6.17 -16.39 15.57
N PHE A 168 -5.42 -15.69 14.71
CA PHE A 168 -4.46 -14.65 15.09
C PHE A 168 -4.95 -13.24 14.75
N ILE A 169 -6.23 -13.10 14.41
CA ILE A 169 -6.87 -11.79 14.30
C ILE A 169 -7.07 -11.26 15.72
N VAL A 170 -5.99 -10.72 16.29
CA VAL A 170 -6.09 -9.83 17.44
C VAL A 170 -6.90 -8.62 16.98
N LEU A 171 -7.87 -8.20 17.81
CA LEU A 171 -8.86 -7.15 17.55
C LEU A 171 -8.21 -5.76 17.32
N SER A 172 -7.45 -5.63 16.23
CA SER A 172 -7.23 -4.34 15.58
C SER A 172 -8.58 -3.73 15.22
N SER A 173 -9.59 -4.55 14.92
CA SER A 173 -10.94 -4.10 14.63
C SER A 173 -11.67 -3.43 15.79
N ASP A 174 -11.42 -3.72 17.06
CA ASP A 174 -12.21 -3.06 18.14
C ASP A 174 -11.58 -1.72 18.54
N PHE A 175 -10.25 -1.62 18.54
CA PHE A 175 -9.56 -0.34 18.66
C PHE A 175 -9.78 0.57 17.43
N ILE A 176 -9.80 -0.02 16.22
CA ILE A 176 -10.02 0.70 14.96
C ILE A 176 -11.51 0.96 14.71
N LYS A 177 -12.46 0.04 15.00
CA LYS A 177 -13.91 0.31 14.91
C LYS A 177 -14.38 1.34 15.94
N ALA A 178 -13.78 1.37 17.14
CA ALA A 178 -14.07 2.42 18.11
C ALA A 178 -13.58 3.81 17.64
N ASN A 179 -12.67 3.88 16.65
CA ASN A 179 -11.99 5.12 16.25
C ASN A 179 -11.99 5.43 14.74
N THR A 180 -12.61 4.60 13.89
CA THR A 180 -12.76 4.85 12.45
C THR A 180 -14.13 4.35 11.96
N VAL A 181 -14.89 5.29 11.40
CA VAL A 181 -16.24 5.05 10.89
C VAL A 181 -16.14 4.54 9.45
N VAL A 182 -16.17 3.23 9.24
CA VAL A 182 -16.52 2.66 7.93
C VAL A 182 -17.30 1.36 8.12
N ASN A 183 -18.59 1.37 7.73
CA ASN A 183 -19.39 0.16 7.55
C ASN A 183 -18.93 -0.54 6.27
N LEU A 184 -18.45 -1.78 6.38
CA LEU A 184 -18.28 -2.69 5.24
C LEU A 184 -19.30 -3.85 5.35
N PRO A 185 -19.88 -4.33 4.23
CA PRO A 185 -20.88 -5.39 4.26
C PRO A 185 -20.22 -6.74 4.56
N ASN A 186 -20.90 -7.54 5.37
CA ASN A 186 -20.46 -8.88 5.72
C ASN A 186 -20.73 -9.87 4.56
N SER A 187 -19.83 -10.83 4.40
CA SER A 187 -19.85 -12.00 3.50
C SER A 187 -19.87 -11.71 1.99
N ILE A 188 -18.69 -11.81 1.35
CA ILE A 188 -18.52 -11.94 -0.10
C ILE A 188 -17.92 -13.32 -0.36
N THR A 189 -18.58 -14.12 -1.19
CA THR A 189 -18.18 -15.49 -1.57
C THR A 189 -16.93 -15.50 -2.46
N GLU A 190 -16.31 -16.67 -2.64
CA GLU A 190 -15.07 -16.83 -3.44
C GLU A 190 -15.30 -16.50 -4.93
N ALA A 191 -16.50 -16.78 -5.46
CA ALA A 191 -16.90 -16.40 -6.81
C ALA A 191 -17.05 -14.87 -6.97
N GLU A 192 -17.70 -14.22 -6.01
CA GLU A 192 -17.86 -12.77 -6.00
C GLU A 192 -16.50 -12.06 -5.81
N GLN A 193 -15.51 -12.69 -5.16
CA GLN A 193 -14.13 -12.18 -5.07
C GLN A 193 -13.37 -12.26 -6.40
N VAL A 194 -13.53 -13.35 -7.15
CA VAL A 194 -12.94 -13.47 -8.49
C VAL A 194 -13.54 -12.44 -9.44
N GLU A 195 -14.86 -12.21 -9.36
CA GLU A 195 -15.52 -11.13 -10.10
C GLU A 195 -15.09 -9.74 -9.64
N LEU A 196 -14.95 -9.50 -8.33
CA LEU A 196 -14.48 -8.21 -7.82
C LEU A 196 -13.05 -7.91 -8.29
N VAL A 197 -12.18 -8.91 -8.24
CA VAL A 197 -10.79 -8.81 -8.73
C VAL A 197 -10.76 -8.66 -10.24
N ALA A 198 -11.58 -9.39 -11.00
CA ALA A 198 -11.69 -9.24 -12.45
C ALA A 198 -12.24 -7.86 -12.85
N ALA A 199 -13.25 -7.36 -12.14
CA ALA A 199 -13.83 -6.03 -12.32
C ALA A 199 -12.84 -4.92 -11.94
N LEU A 200 -12.04 -5.10 -10.88
CA LEU A 200 -10.95 -4.18 -10.55
C LEU A 200 -9.86 -4.19 -11.62
N ILE A 201 -9.44 -5.36 -12.09
CA ILE A 201 -8.46 -5.51 -13.18
C ILE A 201 -8.99 -4.84 -14.45
N GLN A 202 -10.28 -5.01 -14.76
CA GLN A 202 -10.88 -4.39 -15.93
C GLN A 202 -10.96 -2.87 -15.77
N LYS A 203 -11.37 -2.37 -14.61
CA LYS A 203 -11.39 -0.93 -14.33
C LYS A 203 -10.00 -0.30 -14.39
N VAL A 204 -8.97 -1.02 -13.93
CA VAL A 204 -7.56 -0.62 -14.08
C VAL A 204 -7.15 -0.61 -15.55
N LYS A 205 -7.53 -1.62 -16.34
CA LYS A 205 -7.26 -1.66 -17.79
C LYS A 205 -7.97 -0.52 -18.53
N ASP A 206 -9.21 -0.21 -18.18
CA ASP A 206 -10.00 0.85 -18.80
C ASP A 206 -9.39 2.22 -18.50
N ASN A 207 -8.95 2.45 -17.26
CA ASN A 207 -8.23 3.67 -16.86
C ASN A 207 -6.86 3.80 -17.57
N VAL A 208 -6.20 2.68 -17.87
CA VAL A 208 -4.93 2.66 -18.63
C VAL A 208 -5.20 2.88 -20.13
N ALA A 209 -6.28 2.33 -20.68
CA ALA A 209 -6.64 2.48 -22.09
C ALA A 209 -7.10 3.92 -22.41
N SER A 210 -7.88 4.55 -21.52
CA SER A 210 -8.24 5.97 -21.66
C SER A 210 -6.98 6.85 -21.63
N TYR A 211 -6.01 6.52 -20.78
CA TYR A 211 -4.74 7.21 -20.69
C TYR A 211 -3.87 7.09 -21.95
N VAL A 212 -3.84 5.92 -22.60
CA VAL A 212 -3.11 5.70 -23.87
C VAL A 212 -3.80 6.39 -25.05
N ALA A 213 -5.12 6.51 -25.03
CA ALA A 213 -5.90 7.20 -26.05
C ALA A 213 -5.75 8.74 -26.00
N GLU A 214 -5.41 9.29 -24.83
CA GLU A 214 -5.26 10.74 -24.60
C GLU A 214 -3.83 11.26 -24.81
N GLN A 215 -2.85 10.39 -25.07
CA GLN A 215 -1.52 10.87 -25.45
C GLN A 215 -1.55 11.38 -26.90
N PRO A 216 -1.10 12.63 -27.18
CA PRO A 216 -1.01 13.11 -28.55
C PRO A 216 -0.05 12.18 -29.30
N LYS A 217 -0.51 11.63 -30.43
CA LYS A 217 0.37 10.94 -31.36
C LYS A 217 1.43 11.95 -31.77
N GLU A 218 2.65 11.81 -31.28
CA GLU A 218 3.79 12.53 -31.81
C GLU A 218 3.87 12.16 -33.30
N THR A 219 3.39 13.09 -34.14
CA THR A 219 3.73 13.13 -35.55
C THR A 219 5.22 13.36 -35.61
N LEU A 220 5.97 12.28 -35.79
CA LEU A 220 7.34 12.31 -36.28
C LEU A 220 7.29 12.94 -37.68
N SER A 221 7.55 14.25 -37.75
CA SER A 221 7.93 14.97 -38.97
C SER A 221 9.44 15.00 -39.09
#